data_AF-A0A9D2BUF7-F1
#
_entry.id   AF-A0A9D2BUF7-F1
#
_cell.length_a   1.000
_cell.length_b   1.000
_cell.length_c   1.000
_cell.angle_alpha   90.00
_cell.angle_beta   90.00
_cell.angle_gamma   90.00
#
_symmetry.space_group_name_H-M   'P 1'
#
loop_
_entity.id
_entity.type
_entity.pdbx_description
1 polymer ?
#
loop_
_entity_poly.entity_id
_entity_poly.type
_entity_poly.pdbx_seq_one_letter_code
_entity_poly.pdbx_strand_id
1 'polypeptide(L)'
;MEKNTLLLRDTEAFMRGELDNVTVAGGAIVLDLVQGSYVLYGCYTSAPLPLPVFDALRVSWNAVSPPGTAVEAQARVLVDGNWTPWVSFGKWSPFLHREGPAPQQRGPLCLTADCLRLDSKTAVQAQLRIYLYTKDEKATPAVWLLGASVRTVGEIPAHGRPVNRALHLMPYVMARRAPALRPWMDLAIGLASLANRWGADLLPEEFAQVLRDWRADDGGDVRNLNFAAAAAGCWGFPAWVCWCGLATLRDEVRHGYGALVALQSTPAQLQNGWPQRRFVTVRGFRHTGGTPKALLCDPWAADSDFDAETEMDLDDFLVAWDNVALLMRPRKAYPVQTRASVWVHPLGGEAPGICRLYANNEPQLLPDGFCSEEGCVLAWTTPDSRPHATTAHRTFHFVQPEQGGIRLEPGDGTKKCTVYAVDTAGHMRVGDVTV
;
A
#
# COMPACT_ATOMS: atom_id res chain seq x y z
N MET A 1 0.85 2.43 22.24
CA MET A 1 1.50 3.05 21.06
C MET A 1 2.88 3.49 21.50
N GLU A 2 3.92 3.11 20.75
CA GLU A 2 5.30 3.50 21.09
C GLU A 2 5.45 5.03 21.10
N LYS A 3 6.32 5.55 21.97
CA LYS A 3 6.55 7.00 22.11
C LYS A 3 7.15 7.64 20.85
N ASN A 4 7.68 6.83 19.94
CA ASN A 4 8.33 7.26 18.71
C ASN A 4 7.39 7.41 17.51
N THR A 5 6.08 7.15 17.67
CA THR A 5 5.10 7.24 16.59
C THR A 5 3.93 8.12 17.01
N LEU A 6 3.63 9.15 16.22
CA LEU A 6 2.52 10.07 16.42
C LEU A 6 1.61 10.08 15.20
N LEU A 7 0.31 9.89 15.43
CA LEU A 7 -0.71 9.93 14.39
C LEU A 7 -1.69 11.08 14.67
N LEU A 8 -1.82 11.99 13.72
CA LEU A 8 -2.89 12.98 13.65
C LEU A 8 -4.05 12.34 12.90
N ARG A 9 -5.16 12.18 13.61
CA ARG A 9 -6.39 11.58 13.09
C ARG A 9 -7.57 12.18 13.83
N ASP A 10 -8.69 12.29 13.13
CA ASP A 10 -9.94 12.85 13.63
C ASP A 10 -9.87 14.39 13.86
N THR A 11 -11.04 15.01 14.05
CA THR A 11 -11.18 16.47 14.01
C THR A 11 -10.32 17.20 15.03
N GLU A 12 -10.30 16.73 16.28
CA GLU A 12 -9.57 17.41 17.35
C GLU A 12 -8.07 17.47 17.08
N ALA A 13 -7.48 16.41 16.53
CA ALA A 13 -6.05 16.38 16.25
C ALA A 13 -5.68 17.35 15.12
N PHE A 14 -6.51 17.44 14.07
CA PHE A 14 -6.29 18.37 12.96
C PHE A 14 -6.55 19.82 13.34
N MET A 15 -7.54 20.11 14.19
CA MET A 15 -7.83 21.49 14.60
C MET A 15 -6.72 22.14 15.46
N ARG A 16 -5.72 21.37 15.93
CA ARG A 16 -4.54 21.90 16.63
C ARG A 16 -3.46 22.44 15.69
N GLY A 17 -3.55 22.16 14.39
CA GLY A 17 -2.64 22.70 13.39
C GLY A 17 -3.19 23.98 12.74
N GLU A 18 -2.38 24.54 11.85
CA GLU A 18 -2.73 25.67 11.01
C GLU A 18 -3.41 25.17 9.71
N LEU A 19 -4.51 25.83 9.36
CA LEU A 19 -5.35 25.54 8.20
C LEU A 19 -5.27 26.74 7.25
N ASP A 20 -4.71 26.55 6.05
CA ASP A 20 -4.61 27.55 4.99
C ASP A 20 -5.31 27.04 3.73
N ASN A 21 -6.45 27.65 3.36
CA ASN A 21 -7.31 27.21 2.25
C ASN A 21 -7.78 25.75 2.36
N VAL A 22 -7.89 25.25 3.58
CA VAL A 22 -8.40 23.92 3.93
C VAL A 22 -9.27 24.01 5.17
N THR A 23 -10.17 23.06 5.31
CA THR A 23 -11.00 22.89 6.50
C THR A 23 -11.04 21.44 6.92
N VAL A 24 -11.48 21.18 8.16
CA VAL A 24 -11.70 19.83 8.66
C VAL A 24 -13.17 19.47 8.53
N ALA A 25 -13.49 18.65 7.54
CA ALA A 25 -14.85 18.20 7.24
C ALA A 25 -14.96 16.68 7.37
N GLY A 26 -15.97 16.21 8.12
CA GLY A 26 -16.21 14.78 8.33
C GLY A 26 -15.11 14.03 9.10
N GLY A 27 -14.10 14.72 9.63
CA GLY A 27 -12.90 14.13 10.25
C GLY A 27 -11.68 14.06 9.31
N ALA A 28 -11.76 14.65 8.13
CA ALA A 28 -10.67 14.77 7.16
C ALA A 28 -10.30 16.23 6.89
N ILE A 29 -9.05 16.47 6.51
CA ILE A 29 -8.62 17.73 5.90
C ILE A 29 -9.06 17.71 4.44
N VAL A 30 -9.79 18.74 4.01
CA VAL A 30 -10.25 18.96 2.64
C VAL A 30 -10.01 20.41 2.23
N LEU A 31 -10.02 20.71 0.92
CA LEU A 31 -9.95 22.08 0.40
C LEU A 31 -11.18 22.88 0.84
N ASP A 32 -11.01 24.18 1.04
CA ASP A 32 -12.12 25.08 1.34
C ASP A 32 -13.09 25.18 0.15
N LEU A 33 -14.39 25.19 0.46
CA LEU A 33 -15.45 25.37 -0.52
C LEU A 33 -15.95 26.82 -0.50
N VAL A 34 -15.68 27.55 -1.59
CA VAL A 34 -16.06 28.96 -1.75
C VAL A 34 -17.09 29.06 -2.88
N GLN A 35 -18.28 29.57 -2.58
CA GLN A 35 -19.37 29.75 -3.56
C GLN A 35 -19.70 28.49 -4.39
N GLY A 36 -19.55 27.31 -3.78
CA GLY A 36 -19.87 26.03 -4.42
C GLY A 36 -18.75 25.45 -5.31
N SER A 37 -17.54 26.02 -5.24
CA SER A 37 -16.32 25.49 -5.88
C SER A 37 -15.21 25.34 -4.84
N TYR A 38 -14.45 24.25 -4.90
CA TYR A 38 -13.25 24.07 -4.08
C TYR A 38 -12.14 24.99 -4.57
N VAL A 39 -11.40 25.59 -3.64
CA VAL A 39 -10.15 26.30 -3.95
C VAL A 39 -9.12 25.32 -4.56
N LEU A 40 -8.29 25.80 -5.49
CA LEU A 40 -7.42 24.91 -6.29
C LEU A 40 -6.26 24.29 -5.51
N TYR A 41 -5.86 24.93 -4.42
CA TYR A 41 -4.79 24.45 -3.56
C TYR A 41 -5.01 24.89 -2.11
N GLY A 42 -4.49 24.11 -1.18
CA GLY A 42 -4.53 24.41 0.24
C GLY A 42 -3.52 23.58 1.02
N CYS A 43 -3.37 23.89 2.30
CA CYS A 43 -2.31 23.37 3.14
C CYS A 43 -2.75 23.23 4.59
N TYR A 44 -2.52 22.05 5.15
CA TYR A 44 -2.51 21.85 6.60
C TYR A 44 -1.07 21.76 7.13
N THR A 45 -0.77 22.49 8.21
CA THR A 45 0.51 22.40 8.94
C THR A 45 0.27 22.00 10.39
N SER A 46 0.85 20.89 10.85
CA SER A 46 0.69 20.45 12.24
C SER A 46 1.36 21.42 13.21
N ALA A 47 0.91 21.44 14.47
CA ALA A 47 1.76 21.94 15.56
C ALA A 47 3.10 21.16 15.60
N PRO A 48 4.19 21.74 16.14
CA PRO A 48 5.41 20.99 16.41
C PRO A 48 5.14 19.76 17.27
N LEU A 49 5.65 18.61 16.82
CA LEU A 49 5.45 17.31 17.43
C LEU A 49 6.66 16.95 18.29
N PRO A 50 6.53 16.92 19.63
CA PRO A 50 7.60 16.45 20.49
C PRO A 50 7.78 14.94 20.31
N LEU A 51 9.01 14.52 20.03
CA LEU A 51 9.38 13.12 19.81
C LEU A 51 10.65 12.79 20.62
N PRO A 52 10.91 11.51 20.96
CA PRO A 52 12.18 11.11 21.56
C PRO A 52 13.34 11.46 20.62
N VAL A 53 14.56 11.63 21.13
CA VAL A 53 15.75 11.94 20.32
C VAL A 53 15.90 10.90 19.20
N PHE A 54 16.01 11.36 17.95
CA PHE A 54 15.97 10.48 16.78
C PHE A 54 16.95 10.89 15.67
N ASP A 55 17.28 9.95 14.79
CA ASP A 55 18.15 10.15 13.64
C ASP A 55 17.50 9.79 12.29
N ALA A 56 16.25 9.31 12.30
CA ALA A 56 15.47 9.08 11.08
C ALA A 56 13.97 9.29 11.32
N LEU A 57 13.26 9.66 10.26
CA LEU A 57 11.82 9.94 10.24
C LEU A 57 11.17 9.36 8.98
N ARG A 58 9.98 8.80 9.17
CA ARG A 58 9.07 8.33 8.12
C ARG A 58 7.73 9.01 8.32
N VAL A 59 7.10 9.39 7.22
CA VAL A 59 5.77 10.02 7.21
C VAL A 59 4.75 9.00 6.70
N SER A 60 3.54 9.05 7.24
CA SER A 60 2.42 8.29 6.70
C SER A 60 1.23 9.21 6.53
N TRP A 61 0.52 9.08 5.41
CA TRP A 61 -0.77 9.71 5.20
C TRP A 61 -1.77 8.69 4.69
N ASN A 62 -3.05 8.88 5.01
CA ASN A 62 -4.14 8.13 4.40
C ASN A 62 -5.07 9.15 3.75
N ALA A 63 -5.21 9.07 2.44
CA ALA A 63 -6.02 10.01 1.70
C ALA A 63 -6.85 9.30 0.63
N VAL A 64 -8.05 9.82 0.40
CA VAL A 64 -8.78 9.57 -0.84
C VAL A 64 -8.51 10.75 -1.76
N SER A 65 -8.08 10.45 -2.98
CA SER A 65 -7.67 11.45 -3.96
C SER A 65 -8.41 11.17 -5.27
N PRO A 66 -9.61 11.75 -5.50
CA PRO A 66 -10.36 11.60 -6.75
C PRO A 66 -9.56 12.00 -8.01
N PRO A 67 -10.00 11.62 -9.21
CA PRO A 67 -9.39 12.07 -10.46
C PRO A 67 -9.20 13.59 -10.49
N GLY A 68 -8.05 14.05 -10.99
CA GLY A 68 -7.71 15.48 -11.03
C GLY A 68 -7.24 16.09 -9.70
N THR A 69 -7.22 15.30 -8.61
CA THR A 69 -6.74 15.75 -7.29
C THR A 69 -5.43 15.05 -6.89
N ALA A 70 -4.70 15.65 -5.94
CA ALA A 70 -3.50 15.06 -5.35
C ALA A 70 -3.21 15.61 -3.96
N VAL A 71 -2.39 14.90 -3.20
CA VAL A 71 -1.81 15.37 -1.93
C VAL A 71 -0.29 15.32 -1.97
N GLU A 72 0.38 16.09 -1.12
CA GLU A 72 1.84 16.06 -0.99
C GLU A 72 2.24 16.25 0.46
N ALA A 73 2.76 15.19 1.07
CA ALA A 73 3.22 15.24 2.45
C ALA A 73 4.66 15.75 2.53
N GLN A 74 4.89 16.66 3.47
CA GLN A 74 6.20 17.23 3.77
C GLN A 74 6.49 17.14 5.26
N ALA A 75 7.77 17.10 5.61
CA ALA A 75 8.22 17.20 6.99
C ALA A 75 9.42 18.13 7.12
N ARG A 76 9.61 18.65 8.33
CA ARG A 76 10.87 19.23 8.78
C ARG A 76 11.16 18.76 10.19
N VAL A 77 12.42 18.82 10.59
CA VAL A 77 12.87 18.35 11.91
C VAL A 77 13.66 19.44 12.62
N LEU A 78 13.64 19.43 13.95
CA LEU A 78 14.36 20.40 14.78
C LEU A 78 15.72 19.82 15.17
N VAL A 79 16.79 20.36 14.59
CA VAL A 79 18.19 19.94 14.80
C VAL A 79 18.96 21.10 15.41
N ASP A 80 19.63 20.87 16.53
CA ASP A 80 20.43 21.91 17.23
C ASP A 80 19.66 23.22 17.44
N GLY A 81 18.38 23.12 17.83
CA GLY A 81 17.51 24.27 18.08
C GLY A 81 17.00 24.99 16.82
N ASN A 82 17.33 24.53 15.62
CA ASN A 82 16.94 25.15 14.36
C ASN A 82 16.06 24.21 13.53
N TRP A 83 15.00 24.76 12.94
CA TRP A 83 14.18 24.01 12.00
C TRP A 83 14.92 23.83 10.69
N THR A 84 14.95 22.60 10.19
CA THR A 84 15.42 22.34 8.84
C THR A 84 14.45 22.93 7.80
N PRO A 85 14.89 23.08 6.53
CA PRO A 85 13.96 23.26 5.43
C PRO A 85 12.94 22.11 5.38
N TRP A 86 11.77 22.39 4.81
CA TRP A 86 10.78 21.37 4.48
C TRP A 86 11.33 20.44 3.40
N VAL A 87 11.12 19.13 3.57
CA VAL A 87 11.39 18.11 2.56
C VAL A 87 10.09 17.43 2.17
N SER A 88 9.93 17.13 0.89
CA SER A 88 8.75 16.47 0.33
C SER A 88 8.96 14.97 0.20
N PHE A 89 7.90 14.19 0.45
CA PHE A 89 7.85 12.75 0.24
C PHE A 89 7.12 12.38 -1.06
N GLY A 90 7.00 13.33 -1.98
CA GLY A 90 6.40 13.14 -3.29
C GLY A 90 4.92 13.50 -3.33
N LYS A 91 4.49 14.03 -4.48
CA LYS A 91 3.06 14.25 -4.76
C LYS A 91 2.41 12.90 -5.07
N TRP A 92 1.28 12.63 -4.44
CA TRP A 92 0.62 11.33 -4.47
C TRP A 92 -0.86 11.45 -4.83
N SER A 93 -1.29 10.56 -5.71
CA SER A 93 -2.68 10.29 -6.10
C SER A 93 -2.68 8.95 -6.84
N PRO A 94 -3.74 8.14 -6.75
CA PRO A 94 -3.89 6.97 -7.61
C PRO A 94 -3.81 7.32 -9.10
N PHE A 95 -4.23 8.53 -9.49
CA PHE A 95 -4.31 8.99 -10.88
C PHE A 95 -3.07 9.73 -11.39
N LEU A 96 -1.97 9.67 -10.64
CA LEU A 96 -0.69 10.27 -11.05
C LEU A 96 0.34 9.18 -11.33
N HIS A 97 1.24 9.50 -12.26
CA HIS A 97 2.57 8.90 -12.34
C HIS A 97 3.39 9.40 -11.14
N ARG A 98 3.04 8.90 -9.95
CA ARG A 98 3.55 9.36 -8.66
C ARG A 98 4.95 8.84 -8.42
N GLU A 99 5.79 9.72 -7.90
CA GLU A 99 7.21 9.44 -7.68
C GLU A 99 7.58 9.92 -6.29
N GLY A 100 8.31 9.06 -5.56
CA GLY A 100 9.04 9.48 -4.37
C GLY A 100 10.12 10.51 -4.75
N PRO A 101 10.61 11.31 -3.79
CA PRO A 101 11.70 12.23 -4.04
C PRO A 101 12.95 11.48 -4.50
N ALA A 102 13.67 12.07 -5.46
CA ALA A 102 15.02 11.62 -5.78
C ALA A 102 15.91 11.69 -4.53
N PRO A 103 16.83 10.72 -4.35
CA PRO A 103 17.79 10.76 -3.26
C PRO A 103 18.53 12.09 -3.22
N GLN A 104 18.53 12.75 -2.07
CA GLN A 104 19.20 14.05 -1.91
C GLN A 104 19.86 14.17 -0.54
N GLN A 105 20.99 14.88 -0.52
CA GLN A 105 21.69 15.24 0.70
C GLN A 105 21.80 16.76 0.81
N ARG A 106 21.36 17.33 1.93
CA ARG A 106 21.43 18.76 2.21
C ARG A 106 21.86 19.00 3.65
N GLY A 107 23.14 19.33 3.83
CA GLY A 107 23.72 19.41 5.17
C GLY A 107 23.57 18.06 5.88
N PRO A 108 22.98 18.01 7.10
CA PRO A 108 22.77 16.76 7.81
C PRO A 108 21.59 15.94 7.29
N LEU A 109 20.74 16.49 6.42
CA LEU A 109 19.58 15.76 5.90
C LEU A 109 19.98 14.82 4.75
N CYS A 110 19.64 13.55 4.87
CA CYS A 110 19.74 12.54 3.81
C CYS A 110 18.34 11.99 3.53
N LEU A 111 17.72 12.40 2.43
CA LEU A 111 16.39 11.96 2.04
C LEU A 111 16.47 10.85 0.99
N THR A 112 15.74 9.77 1.22
CA THR A 112 15.41 8.74 0.24
C THR A 112 13.91 8.78 -0.05
N ALA A 113 13.45 7.98 -1.02
CA ALA A 113 12.06 7.98 -1.50
C ALA A 113 10.98 7.89 -0.40
N ASP A 114 11.28 7.21 0.71
CA ASP A 114 10.33 6.99 1.79
C ASP A 114 10.87 7.30 3.20
N CYS A 115 12.07 7.87 3.33
CA CYS A 115 12.74 8.05 4.63
C CYS A 115 13.63 9.30 4.65
N LEU A 116 13.52 10.10 5.72
CA LEU A 116 14.46 11.16 6.04
C LEU A 116 15.43 10.64 7.11
N ARG A 117 16.74 10.71 6.85
CA ARG A 117 17.79 10.39 7.84
C ARG A 117 18.61 11.63 8.15
N LEU A 118 19.23 11.60 9.33
CA LEU A 118 20.18 12.60 9.79
C LEU A 118 21.57 11.98 9.85
N ASP A 119 22.50 12.57 9.10
CA ASP A 119 23.91 12.20 9.17
C ASP A 119 24.58 12.96 10.32
N SER A 120 25.18 12.21 11.25
CA SER A 120 25.97 12.73 12.38
C SER A 120 25.25 13.78 13.26
N LYS A 121 23.92 13.81 13.20
CA LYS A 121 23.03 14.72 13.94
C LYS A 121 21.80 13.98 14.42
N THR A 122 21.11 14.57 15.39
CA THR A 122 19.83 14.09 15.89
C THR A 122 18.81 15.22 15.95
N ALA A 123 17.54 14.85 15.96
CA ALA A 123 16.42 15.77 16.14
C ALA A 123 15.59 15.39 17.36
N VAL A 124 14.82 16.36 17.84
CA VAL A 124 13.96 16.21 19.05
C VAL A 124 12.50 16.57 18.80
N GLN A 125 12.22 17.17 17.64
CA GLN A 125 10.87 17.47 17.19
C GLN A 125 10.77 17.26 15.68
N ALA A 126 9.55 16.98 15.24
CA ALA A 126 9.17 17.03 13.84
C ALA A 126 7.99 17.98 13.66
N GLN A 127 7.81 18.49 12.45
CA GLN A 127 6.57 19.14 12.05
C GLN A 127 6.15 18.60 10.70
N LEU A 128 4.86 18.35 10.55
CA LEU A 128 4.29 17.78 9.34
C LEU A 128 3.46 18.84 8.62
N ARG A 129 3.47 18.78 7.30
CA ARG A 129 2.64 19.59 6.44
C ARG A 129 2.08 18.71 5.34
N ILE A 130 0.84 18.92 4.94
CA ILE A 130 0.27 18.26 3.76
C ILE A 130 -0.43 19.28 2.89
N TYR A 131 -0.02 19.32 1.62
CA TYR A 131 -0.69 20.10 0.59
C TYR A 131 -1.79 19.28 -0.06
N LEU A 132 -2.88 19.95 -0.38
CA LEU A 132 -4.00 19.42 -1.17
C LEU A 132 -4.06 20.22 -2.47
N TYR A 133 -4.31 19.53 -3.58
CA TYR A 133 -4.42 20.12 -4.91
C TYR A 133 -5.65 19.58 -5.63
N THR A 134 -6.33 20.42 -6.39
CA THR A 134 -7.36 20.00 -7.34
C THR A 134 -7.25 20.76 -8.66
N LYS A 135 -7.51 20.05 -9.77
CA LYS A 135 -7.79 20.62 -11.10
C LYS A 135 -9.29 20.61 -11.42
N ASP A 136 -10.11 20.02 -10.55
CA ASP A 136 -11.56 19.96 -10.64
C ASP A 136 -12.15 20.66 -9.42
N GLU A 137 -12.72 21.85 -9.61
CA GLU A 137 -13.34 22.62 -8.54
C GLU A 137 -14.55 21.93 -7.90
N LYS A 138 -15.02 20.79 -8.43
CA LYS A 138 -16.09 19.98 -7.84
C LYS A 138 -15.58 18.79 -7.03
N ALA A 139 -14.27 18.55 -7.01
CA ALA A 139 -13.64 17.49 -6.26
C ALA A 139 -12.50 18.00 -5.34
N THR A 140 -12.43 17.46 -4.13
CA THR A 140 -11.33 17.69 -3.19
C THR A 140 -10.70 16.36 -2.80
N PRO A 141 -9.37 16.29 -2.65
CA PRO A 141 -8.77 15.19 -1.90
C PRO A 141 -9.17 15.31 -0.42
N ALA A 142 -9.17 14.19 0.29
CA ALA A 142 -9.54 14.12 1.70
C ALA A 142 -8.50 13.33 2.49
N VAL A 143 -7.86 13.96 3.49
CA VAL A 143 -6.80 13.35 4.31
C VAL A 143 -7.35 12.98 5.69
N TRP A 144 -7.35 11.69 6.01
CA TRP A 144 -7.93 11.13 7.25
C TRP A 144 -6.89 10.81 8.32
N LEU A 145 -5.63 10.65 7.91
CA LEU A 145 -4.50 10.39 8.79
C LEU A 145 -3.28 11.11 8.23
N LEU A 146 -2.54 11.77 9.11
CA LEU A 146 -1.18 12.25 8.87
C LEU A 146 -0.34 11.90 10.09
N GLY A 147 0.80 11.25 9.91
CA GLY A 147 1.60 10.80 11.05
C GLY A 147 3.07 10.72 10.73
N ALA A 148 3.86 10.60 11.80
CA ALA A 148 5.29 10.38 11.73
C ALA A 148 5.70 9.27 12.68
N SER A 149 6.68 8.48 12.26
CA SER A 149 7.42 7.58 13.12
C SER A 149 8.91 7.89 13.01
N VAL A 150 9.62 7.78 14.14
CA VAL A 150 11.05 8.10 14.20
C VAL A 150 11.89 6.94 14.72
N ARG A 151 13.11 6.83 14.22
CA ARG A 151 14.12 5.90 14.74
C ARG A 151 14.82 6.55 15.93
N THR A 152 14.50 6.05 17.12
CA THR A 152 15.05 6.58 18.38
C THR A 152 16.52 6.24 18.52
N VAL A 153 17.30 7.18 19.06
CA VAL A 153 18.74 6.99 19.32
C VAL A 153 18.96 6.52 20.75
N GLY A 154 19.80 5.51 20.92
CA GLY A 154 20.21 5.01 22.24
C GLY A 154 19.17 4.16 22.96
N GLU A 155 18.06 3.80 22.30
CA GLU A 155 17.04 2.90 22.84
C GLU A 155 17.16 1.52 22.21
N ILE A 156 17.12 0.48 23.06
CA ILE A 156 17.00 -0.91 22.62
C ILE A 156 15.50 -1.22 22.49
N PRO A 157 14.99 -1.60 21.30
CA PRO A 157 13.57 -1.88 21.13
C PRO A 157 13.08 -2.97 22.09
N ALA A 158 11.99 -2.70 22.81
CA ALA A 158 11.48 -3.62 23.81
C ALA A 158 11.00 -4.94 23.17
N HIS A 159 11.26 -6.06 23.84
CA HIS A 159 10.75 -7.37 23.40
C HIS A 159 9.29 -7.60 23.79
N GLY A 160 8.83 -6.94 24.86
CA GLY A 160 7.49 -7.12 25.42
C GLY A 160 7.23 -8.52 25.96
N ARG A 161 6.06 -8.73 26.55
CA ARG A 161 5.65 -10.06 27.04
C ARG A 161 5.54 -11.05 25.87
N PRO A 162 5.81 -12.35 26.03
CA PRO A 162 5.54 -13.34 24.97
C PRO A 162 4.05 -13.44 24.59
N VAL A 163 3.79 -13.99 23.40
CA VAL A 163 2.44 -14.29 22.86
C VAL A 163 2.51 -15.65 22.18
N ASN A 164 1.46 -16.46 22.36
CA ASN A 164 1.28 -17.72 21.66
C ASN A 164 -0.06 -17.68 20.91
N ARG A 165 -0.04 -17.15 19.69
CA ARG A 165 -1.24 -16.92 18.87
C ARG A 165 -0.88 -16.92 17.39
N ALA A 166 -1.71 -17.57 16.59
CA ALA A 166 -1.70 -17.47 15.13
C ALA A 166 -3.02 -16.83 14.68
N LEU A 167 -2.93 -15.75 13.92
CA LEU A 167 -4.07 -15.10 13.28
C LEU A 167 -4.32 -15.75 11.93
N HIS A 168 -5.57 -15.99 11.56
CA HIS A 168 -5.90 -16.37 10.19
C HIS A 168 -5.82 -15.14 9.29
N LEU A 169 -4.77 -15.08 8.46
CA LEU A 169 -4.60 -14.13 7.37
C LEU A 169 -4.81 -14.85 6.04
N MET A 170 -5.00 -14.09 4.95
CA MET A 170 -5.10 -14.69 3.61
C MET A 170 -3.70 -14.80 3.00
N PRO A 171 -3.12 -16.00 2.84
CA PRO A 171 -1.78 -16.14 2.29
C PRO A 171 -1.84 -16.08 0.77
N TYR A 172 -0.90 -15.36 0.15
CA TYR A 172 -0.77 -15.28 -1.31
C TYR A 172 0.70 -15.40 -1.71
N VAL A 173 0.98 -16.03 -2.85
CA VAL A 173 2.35 -16.17 -3.38
C VAL A 173 2.63 -15.23 -4.54
N MET A 174 3.90 -14.87 -4.71
CA MET A 174 4.42 -14.10 -5.85
C MET A 174 4.20 -14.81 -7.19
N ALA A 175 4.32 -16.14 -7.22
CA ALA A 175 4.30 -16.93 -8.45
C ALA A 175 2.96 -16.86 -9.22
N ARG A 176 1.87 -16.45 -8.55
CA ARG A 176 0.51 -16.41 -9.10
C ARG A 176 0.04 -15.00 -9.46
N ARG A 177 0.93 -14.02 -9.45
CA ARG A 177 0.58 -12.60 -9.63
C ARG A 177 1.09 -12.04 -10.95
N ALA A 178 0.53 -10.89 -11.32
CA ALA A 178 0.87 -10.21 -12.57
C ALA A 178 2.40 -9.97 -12.68
N PRO A 179 3.08 -10.56 -13.69
CA PRO A 179 4.54 -10.44 -13.82
C PRO A 179 5.03 -9.00 -13.96
N ALA A 180 4.26 -8.14 -14.63
CA ALA A 180 4.58 -6.72 -14.82
C ALA A 180 4.66 -5.92 -13.51
N LEU A 181 4.00 -6.40 -12.44
CA LEU A 181 3.95 -5.73 -11.15
C LEU A 181 4.89 -6.38 -10.11
N ARG A 182 5.68 -7.38 -10.51
CA ARG A 182 6.56 -8.16 -9.63
C ARG A 182 7.44 -7.31 -8.70
N PRO A 183 8.03 -6.16 -9.11
CA PRO A 183 8.88 -5.36 -8.22
C PRO A 183 8.20 -4.84 -6.95
N TRP A 184 6.87 -4.65 -6.98
CA TRP A 184 6.09 -4.09 -5.86
C TRP A 184 5.17 -5.12 -5.20
N MET A 185 5.09 -6.33 -5.78
CA MET A 185 4.00 -7.25 -5.53
C MET A 185 4.04 -7.88 -4.13
N ASP A 186 5.22 -8.09 -3.53
CA ASP A 186 5.29 -8.68 -2.19
C ASP A 186 4.73 -7.73 -1.11
N LEU A 187 5.02 -6.43 -1.24
CA LEU A 187 4.41 -5.38 -0.42
C LEU A 187 2.89 -5.32 -0.65
N ALA A 188 2.44 -5.40 -1.89
CA ALA A 188 1.02 -5.39 -2.24
C ALA A 188 0.26 -6.63 -1.72
N ILE A 189 0.87 -7.81 -1.80
CA ILE A 189 0.36 -9.06 -1.22
C ILE A 189 0.17 -8.90 0.28
N GLY A 190 1.14 -8.29 0.98
CA GLY A 190 1.02 -8.04 2.42
C GLY A 190 -0.19 -7.17 2.77
N LEU A 191 -0.39 -6.07 2.02
CA LEU A 191 -1.57 -5.22 2.19
C LEU A 191 -2.87 -5.96 1.89
N ALA A 192 -2.93 -6.70 0.77
CA ALA A 192 -4.10 -7.50 0.41
C ALA A 192 -4.41 -8.56 1.47
N SER A 193 -3.40 -9.25 1.99
CA SER A 193 -3.56 -10.25 3.07
C SER A 193 -4.19 -9.64 4.32
N LEU A 194 -3.70 -8.46 4.74
CA LEU A 194 -4.20 -7.73 5.89
C LEU A 194 -5.60 -7.16 5.67
N ALA A 195 -5.94 -6.71 4.47
CA ALA A 195 -7.26 -6.17 4.15
C ALA A 195 -8.31 -7.28 4.01
N ASN A 196 -7.95 -8.36 3.32
CA ASN A 196 -8.88 -9.41 2.92
C ASN A 196 -9.37 -10.29 4.05
N ARG A 197 -8.59 -10.41 5.13
CA ARG A 197 -9.07 -11.02 6.38
C ARG A 197 -10.33 -10.33 6.95
N TRP A 198 -10.56 -9.07 6.59
CA TRP A 198 -11.73 -8.28 6.98
C TRP A 198 -12.80 -8.22 5.88
N GLY A 199 -12.73 -9.12 4.89
CA GLY A 199 -13.74 -9.24 3.84
C GLY A 199 -13.65 -8.18 2.73
N ALA A 200 -12.50 -7.50 2.58
CA ALA A 200 -12.30 -6.50 1.52
C ALA A 200 -12.34 -7.11 0.10
N ASP A 201 -11.92 -8.37 -0.01
CA ASP A 201 -11.80 -9.15 -1.24
C ASP A 201 -10.92 -8.52 -2.34
N LEU A 202 -9.94 -7.69 -2.01
CA LEU A 202 -9.06 -6.98 -2.96
C LEU A 202 -8.01 -7.89 -3.62
N LEU A 203 -7.63 -7.58 -4.85
CA LEU A 203 -6.48 -8.21 -5.51
C LEU A 203 -5.16 -7.53 -5.08
N PRO A 204 -4.06 -8.28 -4.91
CA PRO A 204 -2.73 -7.70 -4.79
C PRO A 204 -2.39 -6.74 -5.94
N GLU A 205 -2.88 -7.01 -7.15
CA GLU A 205 -2.72 -6.16 -8.33
C GLU A 205 -3.35 -4.76 -8.13
N GLU A 206 -4.52 -4.66 -7.47
CA GLU A 206 -5.15 -3.36 -7.15
C GLU A 206 -4.22 -2.52 -6.26
N PHE A 207 -3.65 -3.13 -5.20
CA PHE A 207 -2.69 -2.45 -4.32
C PHE A 207 -1.38 -2.10 -5.02
N ALA A 208 -0.82 -3.03 -5.80
CA ALA A 208 0.43 -2.82 -6.52
C ALA A 208 0.33 -1.60 -7.45
N GLN A 209 -0.82 -1.44 -8.14
CA GLN A 209 -1.06 -0.28 -8.99
C GLN A 209 -1.10 1.04 -8.25
N VAL A 210 -1.51 1.08 -6.98
CA VAL A 210 -1.68 2.32 -6.19
C VAL A 210 -0.48 2.64 -5.29
N LEU A 211 0.32 1.63 -4.92
CA LEU A 211 1.54 1.84 -4.14
C LEU A 211 2.80 1.98 -5.00
N ARG A 212 2.74 1.59 -6.28
CA ARG A 212 3.85 1.69 -7.24
C ARG A 212 4.45 3.10 -7.21
N ASP A 213 5.74 3.15 -6.93
CA ASP A 213 6.58 4.33 -7.04
C ASP A 213 7.17 4.31 -8.45
N TRP A 214 6.80 5.29 -9.26
CA TRP A 214 7.19 5.34 -10.67
C TRP A 214 8.54 6.01 -10.92
N ARG A 215 9.29 6.28 -9.84
CA ARG A 215 10.63 6.84 -9.95
C ARG A 215 11.50 6.00 -10.87
N ALA A 216 12.37 6.68 -11.61
CA ALA A 216 13.40 6.01 -12.41
C ALA A 216 14.26 5.11 -11.51
N ASP A 217 14.81 4.05 -12.10
CA ASP A 217 15.70 3.15 -11.38
C ASP A 217 16.93 3.93 -10.88
N ASP A 218 17.01 4.07 -9.56
CA ASP A 218 18.08 4.73 -8.82
C ASP A 218 18.96 3.72 -8.07
N GLY A 219 18.81 2.42 -8.35
CA GLY A 219 19.45 1.32 -7.61
C GLY A 219 18.89 1.13 -6.19
N GLY A 220 17.86 1.88 -5.81
CA GLY A 220 17.20 1.79 -4.50
C GLY A 220 16.01 0.84 -4.49
N ASP A 221 15.48 0.57 -3.29
CA ASP A 221 14.29 -0.26 -3.13
C ASP A 221 13.05 0.47 -3.66
N VAL A 222 12.45 -0.03 -4.75
CA VAL A 222 11.29 0.59 -5.42
C VAL A 222 9.99 0.50 -4.62
N ARG A 223 9.98 -0.25 -3.52
CA ARG A 223 8.82 -0.43 -2.64
C ARG A 223 8.75 0.70 -1.61
N ASN A 224 7.91 1.69 -1.91
CA ASN A 224 7.72 2.88 -1.09
C ASN A 224 6.67 2.63 0.01
N LEU A 225 7.12 2.59 1.27
CA LEU A 225 6.23 2.33 2.41
C LEU A 225 5.25 3.47 2.69
N ASN A 226 5.60 4.71 2.35
CA ASN A 226 4.72 5.85 2.53
C ASN A 226 3.54 5.76 1.57
N PHE A 227 3.81 5.38 0.31
CA PHE A 227 2.77 5.14 -0.70
C PHE A 227 1.93 3.91 -0.39
N ALA A 228 2.50 2.86 0.21
CA ALA A 228 1.72 1.71 0.70
C ALA A 228 0.72 2.10 1.79
N ALA A 229 1.12 2.95 2.75
CA ALA A 229 0.20 3.50 3.75
C ALA A 229 -0.91 4.35 3.10
N ALA A 230 -0.56 5.18 2.11
CA ALA A 230 -1.52 5.97 1.36
C ALA A 230 -2.50 5.10 0.55
N ALA A 231 -2.00 4.05 -0.10
CA ALA A 231 -2.78 3.10 -0.87
C ALA A 231 -3.81 2.37 -0.01
N ALA A 232 -3.45 1.89 1.19
CA ALA A 232 -4.40 1.33 2.15
C ALA A 232 -5.56 2.31 2.47
N GLY A 233 -5.24 3.61 2.54
CA GLY A 233 -6.20 4.68 2.71
C GLY A 233 -7.26 4.78 1.61
N CYS A 234 -6.95 4.44 0.34
CA CYS A 234 -7.92 4.45 -0.77
C CYS A 234 -9.09 3.50 -0.55
N TRP A 235 -8.85 2.38 0.15
CA TRP A 235 -9.88 1.40 0.53
C TRP A 235 -10.34 1.55 1.98
N GLY A 236 -10.00 2.67 2.61
CA GLY A 236 -10.48 3.05 3.93
C GLY A 236 -9.81 2.32 5.10
N PHE A 237 -8.70 1.62 4.87
CA PHE A 237 -7.91 0.98 5.92
C PHE A 237 -6.90 1.98 6.49
N PRO A 238 -7.05 2.44 7.74
CA PRO A 238 -6.04 3.29 8.35
C PRO A 238 -4.73 2.51 8.47
N ALA A 239 -3.68 2.98 7.81
CA ALA A 239 -2.37 2.36 7.83
C ALA A 239 -1.26 3.37 8.11
N TRP A 240 -0.18 2.94 8.76
CA TRP A 240 0.98 3.77 9.00
C TRP A 240 2.23 2.93 9.15
N VAL A 241 3.36 3.55 8.83
CA VAL A 241 4.68 2.96 9.02
C VAL A 241 5.18 3.33 10.41
N CYS A 242 5.71 2.36 11.14
CA CYS A 242 6.35 2.59 12.43
C CYS A 242 7.72 1.92 12.52
N TRP A 243 8.71 2.62 13.07
CA TRP A 243 9.81 1.96 13.75
C TRP A 243 9.29 1.37 15.05
N CYS A 244 9.56 0.10 15.29
CA CYS A 244 9.06 -0.57 16.48
C CYS A 244 9.91 -1.77 16.90
N GLY A 245 9.73 -2.16 18.15
CA GLY A 245 10.28 -3.41 18.70
C GLY A 245 9.33 -4.59 18.59
N LEU A 246 9.82 -5.77 18.97
CA LEU A 246 9.02 -6.99 19.04
C LEU A 246 7.82 -6.84 19.99
N ALA A 247 7.92 -5.97 21.01
CA ALA A 247 6.80 -5.64 21.89
C ALA A 247 5.57 -5.17 21.12
N THR A 248 5.76 -4.32 20.12
CA THR A 248 4.69 -3.78 19.28
C THR A 248 4.10 -4.85 18.38
N LEU A 249 4.92 -5.64 17.68
CA LEU A 249 4.40 -6.75 16.86
C LEU A 249 3.59 -7.74 17.70
N ARG A 250 4.06 -8.05 18.91
CA ARG A 250 3.32 -8.92 19.85
C ARG A 250 2.03 -8.27 20.32
N ASP A 251 2.01 -6.97 20.57
CA ASP A 251 0.80 -6.24 20.95
C ASP A 251 -0.23 -6.20 19.82
N GLU A 252 0.20 -6.00 18.57
CA GLU A 252 -0.66 -6.12 17.40
C GLU A 252 -1.32 -7.50 17.36
N VAL A 253 -0.53 -8.57 17.48
CA VAL A 253 -1.05 -9.95 17.48
C VAL A 253 -2.01 -10.19 18.64
N ARG A 254 -1.76 -9.65 19.84
CA ARG A 254 -2.70 -9.74 20.99
C ARG A 254 -4.04 -9.10 20.67
N HIS A 255 -4.03 -7.96 20.00
CA HIS A 255 -5.26 -7.27 19.60
C HIS A 255 -5.88 -7.86 18.33
N GLY A 256 -5.28 -8.91 17.77
CA GLY A 256 -5.80 -9.58 16.58
C GLY A 256 -5.37 -8.92 15.28
N TYR A 257 -4.35 -8.06 15.29
CA TYR A 257 -3.81 -7.38 14.11
C TYR A 257 -2.52 -8.05 13.63
N GLY A 258 -2.41 -8.26 12.32
CA GLY A 258 -1.15 -8.66 11.68
C GLY A 258 -0.33 -7.41 11.36
N ALA A 259 0.95 -7.61 11.06
CA ALA A 259 1.85 -6.51 10.71
C ALA A 259 2.67 -6.88 9.47
N LEU A 260 2.83 -5.93 8.56
CA LEU A 260 3.65 -6.10 7.37
C LEU A 260 5.07 -5.62 7.68
N VAL A 261 6.07 -6.48 7.51
CA VAL A 261 7.48 -6.18 7.81
C VAL A 261 8.35 -6.53 6.63
N ALA A 262 9.57 -6.00 6.62
CA ALA A 262 10.58 -6.40 5.66
C ALA A 262 11.64 -7.29 6.33
N LEU A 263 12.05 -8.34 5.64
CA LEU A 263 13.14 -9.22 6.05
C LEU A 263 14.26 -9.17 5.01
N GLN A 264 15.50 -9.15 5.49
CA GLN A 264 16.67 -9.42 4.66
C GLN A 264 16.68 -10.89 4.22
N SER A 265 17.03 -11.11 2.96
CA SER A 265 17.17 -12.46 2.41
C SER A 265 18.54 -13.05 2.73
N THR A 266 18.57 -14.33 3.05
CA THR A 266 19.81 -15.08 3.27
C THR A 266 20.57 -15.27 1.95
N PRO A 267 21.89 -15.54 1.97
CA PRO A 267 22.64 -15.82 0.76
C PRO A 267 22.04 -16.93 -0.12
N ALA A 268 21.49 -17.98 0.50
CA ALA A 268 20.82 -19.07 -0.22
C ALA A 268 19.52 -18.61 -0.90
N GLN A 269 18.73 -17.74 -0.25
CA GLN A 269 17.53 -17.16 -0.86
C GLN A 269 17.89 -16.27 -2.06
N LEU A 270 18.95 -15.47 -1.96
CA LEU A 270 19.43 -14.64 -3.08
C LEU A 270 19.86 -15.48 -4.28
N GLN A 271 20.55 -16.60 -4.05
CA GLN A 271 20.93 -17.56 -5.10
C GLN A 271 19.71 -18.16 -5.80
N ASN A 272 18.57 -18.27 -5.09
CA ASN A 272 17.29 -18.72 -5.64
C ASN A 272 16.45 -17.57 -6.24
N GLY A 273 17.05 -16.40 -6.47
CA GLY A 273 16.40 -15.27 -7.13
C GLY A 273 15.45 -14.45 -6.25
N TRP A 274 15.55 -14.57 -4.92
CA TRP A 274 14.80 -13.72 -3.99
C TRP A 274 15.40 -12.30 -3.97
N PRO A 275 14.59 -11.25 -3.70
CA PRO A 275 15.10 -9.90 -3.58
C PRO A 275 15.95 -9.75 -2.30
N GLN A 276 16.86 -8.78 -2.28
CA GLN A 276 17.68 -8.46 -1.10
C GLN A 276 16.83 -8.26 0.17
N ARG A 277 15.76 -7.49 0.00
CA ARG A 277 14.74 -7.23 1.01
C ARG A 277 13.42 -7.72 0.46
N ARG A 278 12.66 -8.48 1.25
CA ARG A 278 11.33 -8.98 0.91
C ARG A 278 10.31 -8.58 1.96
N PHE A 279 9.08 -8.36 1.55
CA PHE A 279 7.98 -8.07 2.46
C PHE A 279 7.21 -9.34 2.84
N VAL A 280 6.94 -9.50 4.14
CA VAL A 280 6.19 -10.62 4.71
C VAL A 280 5.19 -10.11 5.72
N THR A 281 4.11 -10.85 5.93
CA THR A 281 3.12 -10.49 6.96
C THR A 281 3.30 -11.34 8.20
N VAL A 282 3.57 -10.72 9.34
CA VAL A 282 3.56 -11.38 10.64
C VAL A 282 2.10 -11.68 11.02
N ARG A 283 1.77 -12.97 11.06
CA ARG A 283 0.46 -13.47 11.49
C ARG A 283 0.45 -13.95 12.93
N GLY A 284 1.59 -14.06 13.59
CA GLY A 284 1.60 -14.56 14.95
C GLY A 284 2.97 -14.87 15.52
N PHE A 285 2.94 -15.43 16.73
CA PHE A 285 4.11 -15.93 17.43
C PHE A 285 3.76 -17.23 18.13
N ARG A 286 4.73 -18.15 18.18
CA ARG A 286 4.64 -19.38 18.95
C ARG A 286 5.80 -19.42 19.94
N HIS A 287 5.49 -19.63 21.21
CA HIS A 287 6.49 -19.65 22.29
C HIS A 287 6.49 -20.97 23.07
N THR A 288 5.41 -21.74 22.99
CA THR A 288 5.31 -23.04 23.65
C THR A 288 5.76 -24.17 22.72
N GLY A 289 6.37 -25.22 23.30
CA GLY A 289 6.68 -26.46 22.58
C GLY A 289 7.97 -26.45 21.76
N GLY A 290 8.98 -25.67 22.17
CA GLY A 290 10.31 -25.65 21.54
C GLY A 290 10.87 -24.24 21.37
N THR A 291 11.75 -24.07 20.38
CA THR A 291 12.31 -22.75 20.03
C THR A 291 11.20 -21.77 19.66
N PRO A 292 11.20 -20.53 20.21
CA PRO A 292 10.23 -19.52 19.85
C PRO A 292 10.26 -19.22 18.35
N LYS A 293 9.09 -19.09 17.72
CA LYS A 293 8.94 -18.81 16.29
C LYS A 293 8.12 -17.55 16.03
N ALA A 294 8.48 -16.82 14.99
CA ALA A 294 7.58 -15.90 14.30
C ALA A 294 6.77 -16.69 13.25
N LEU A 295 5.46 -16.45 13.20
CA LEU A 295 4.57 -17.07 12.22
C LEU A 295 4.30 -16.03 11.12
N LEU A 296 4.52 -16.41 9.85
CA LEU A 296 4.56 -15.50 8.72
C LEU A 296 3.61 -15.96 7.60
N CYS A 297 3.15 -15.02 6.79
CA CYS A 297 2.80 -15.26 5.40
C CYS A 297 3.94 -14.66 4.56
N ASP A 298 4.81 -15.50 3.99
CA ASP A 298 5.94 -15.10 3.16
C ASP A 298 5.63 -15.35 1.67
N PRO A 299 5.38 -14.30 0.88
CA PRO A 299 4.98 -14.43 -0.53
C PRO A 299 5.99 -15.16 -1.43
N TRP A 300 7.25 -15.26 -0.98
CA TRP A 300 8.34 -15.89 -1.74
C TRP A 300 8.57 -17.34 -1.38
N ALA A 301 7.99 -17.83 -0.28
CA ALA A 301 8.34 -19.13 0.29
C ALA A 301 7.83 -20.34 -0.51
N ALA A 302 6.84 -20.16 -1.39
CA ALA A 302 6.21 -21.26 -2.12
C ALA A 302 5.60 -20.83 -3.46
N ASP A 303 5.17 -21.83 -4.24
CA ASP A 303 4.46 -21.66 -5.51
C ASP A 303 2.93 -21.74 -5.35
N SER A 304 2.46 -22.17 -4.18
CA SER A 304 1.05 -22.33 -3.83
C SER A 304 0.67 -21.40 -2.68
N ASP A 305 -0.51 -20.76 -2.77
CA ASP A 305 -0.91 -19.70 -1.84
C ASP A 305 -0.89 -20.15 -0.37
N PHE A 306 -1.38 -21.35 -0.05
CA PHE A 306 -1.44 -21.84 1.34
C PHE A 306 -0.09 -22.23 1.92
N ASP A 307 0.86 -22.61 1.07
CA ASP A 307 2.22 -22.95 1.47
C ASP A 307 3.07 -21.69 1.77
N ALA A 308 2.52 -20.48 1.52
CA ALA A 308 3.14 -19.23 1.96
C ALA A 308 3.02 -19.01 3.48
N GLU A 309 2.16 -19.75 4.18
CA GLU A 309 2.16 -19.75 5.65
C GLU A 309 3.41 -20.49 6.17
N THR A 310 4.36 -19.73 6.73
CA THR A 310 5.66 -20.25 7.17
C THR A 310 5.95 -19.91 8.62
N GLU A 311 6.98 -20.55 9.17
CA GLU A 311 7.51 -20.25 10.49
C GLU A 311 9.02 -19.96 10.40
N MET A 312 9.49 -18.98 11.16
CA MET A 312 10.89 -18.61 11.27
C MET A 312 11.31 -18.62 12.74
N ASP A 313 12.51 -19.08 13.05
CA ASP A 313 13.06 -18.92 14.41
C ASP A 313 13.03 -17.45 14.81
N LEU A 314 12.61 -17.17 16.05
CA LEU A 314 12.41 -15.80 16.48
C LEU A 314 13.72 -15.00 16.45
N ASP A 315 14.85 -15.64 16.78
CA ASP A 315 16.15 -14.98 16.75
C ASP A 315 16.56 -14.65 15.31
N ASP A 316 16.36 -15.58 14.36
CA ASP A 316 16.61 -15.32 12.93
C ASP A 316 15.70 -14.20 12.38
N PHE A 317 14.44 -14.19 12.80
CA PHE A 317 13.50 -13.12 12.45
C PHE A 317 14.00 -11.76 12.96
N LEU A 318 14.46 -11.69 14.21
CA LEU A 318 14.96 -10.44 14.80
C LEU A 318 16.26 -9.95 14.15
N VAL A 319 17.10 -10.86 13.65
CA VAL A 319 18.31 -10.52 12.88
C VAL A 319 17.95 -10.02 11.47
N ALA A 320 16.97 -10.64 10.81
CA ALA A 320 16.58 -10.29 9.45
C ALA A 320 15.70 -9.03 9.36
N TRP A 321 14.97 -8.70 10.43
CA TRP A 321 14.04 -7.58 10.49
C TRP A 321 14.73 -6.24 10.78
N ASP A 322 14.35 -5.20 10.05
CA ASP A 322 14.92 -3.85 10.15
C ASP A 322 14.24 -2.95 11.21
N ASN A 323 13.46 -3.55 12.11
CA ASN A 323 12.62 -2.86 13.11
C ASN A 323 11.58 -1.90 12.50
N VAL A 324 11.20 -2.07 11.23
CA VAL A 324 10.10 -1.31 10.60
C VAL A 324 8.90 -2.21 10.35
N ALA A 325 7.71 -1.72 10.68
CA ALA A 325 6.45 -2.36 10.33
C ALA A 325 5.50 -1.36 9.68
N LEU A 326 4.69 -1.83 8.73
CA LEU A 326 3.45 -1.17 8.34
C LEU A 326 2.31 -1.82 9.10
N LEU A 327 1.63 -1.02 9.91
CA LEU A 327 0.47 -1.43 10.70
C LEU A 327 -0.80 -0.99 10.01
N MET A 328 -1.85 -1.80 10.10
CA MET A 328 -3.14 -1.55 9.47
C MET A 328 -4.28 -1.77 10.47
N ARG A 329 -5.37 -1.02 10.32
CA ARG A 329 -6.59 -1.18 11.11
C ARG A 329 -7.78 -1.54 10.22
N PRO A 330 -8.81 -2.19 10.79
CA PRO A 330 -10.06 -2.43 10.07
C PRO A 330 -10.61 -1.16 9.45
N ARG A 331 -11.26 -1.33 8.30
CA ARG A 331 -11.78 -0.23 7.50
C ARG A 331 -12.68 0.69 8.30
N LYS A 332 -12.49 2.01 8.15
CA LYS A 332 -13.43 3.04 8.63
C LYS A 332 -14.46 3.35 7.53
N ALA A 333 -15.65 3.79 7.92
CA ALA A 333 -16.76 4.09 7.01
C ALA A 333 -16.61 5.48 6.36
N TYR A 334 -15.75 5.59 5.36
CA TYR A 334 -15.61 6.77 4.49
C TYR A 334 -15.74 6.36 3.02
N PRO A 335 -15.96 7.29 2.07
CA PRO A 335 -15.93 6.98 0.64
C PRO A 335 -14.60 6.28 0.28
N VAL A 336 -14.68 5.22 -0.51
CA VAL A 336 -13.51 4.45 -0.94
C VAL A 336 -13.58 4.16 -2.42
N GLN A 337 -12.47 3.71 -2.96
CA GLN A 337 -12.43 3.06 -4.25
C GLN A 337 -13.28 1.77 -4.27
N THR A 338 -14.13 1.63 -5.29
CA THR A 338 -15.00 0.46 -5.48
C THR A 338 -14.75 -0.20 -6.83
N ARG A 339 -15.08 -1.48 -6.89
CA ARG A 339 -15.07 -2.26 -8.13
C ARG A 339 -16.20 -1.82 -9.06
N ALA A 340 -15.92 -1.81 -10.35
CA ALA A 340 -16.91 -1.53 -11.39
C ALA A 340 -17.35 -2.83 -12.07
N SER A 341 -18.64 -3.14 -12.00
CA SER A 341 -19.21 -4.24 -12.78
C SER A 341 -19.40 -3.80 -14.23
N VAL A 342 -18.95 -4.65 -15.16
CA VAL A 342 -19.08 -4.43 -16.61
C VAL A 342 -19.69 -5.65 -17.28
N TRP A 343 -20.34 -5.45 -18.41
CA TRP A 343 -20.74 -6.55 -19.28
C TRP A 343 -19.56 -6.98 -20.14
N VAL A 344 -19.46 -8.28 -20.41
CA VAL A 344 -18.44 -8.84 -21.29
C VAL A 344 -19.16 -9.62 -22.39
N HIS A 345 -19.06 -9.13 -23.63
CA HIS A 345 -19.77 -9.72 -24.77
C HIS A 345 -18.79 -10.22 -25.83
N PRO A 346 -18.96 -11.47 -26.33
CA PRO A 346 -18.26 -11.93 -27.52
C PRO A 346 -18.62 -11.07 -28.73
N LEU A 347 -17.65 -10.73 -29.57
CA LEU A 347 -17.87 -9.98 -30.81
C LEU A 347 -18.41 -10.85 -31.95
N GLY A 348 -18.49 -12.17 -31.75
CA GLY A 348 -19.05 -13.10 -32.73
C GLY A 348 -18.24 -13.14 -34.03
N GLY A 349 -18.93 -13.21 -35.18
CA GLY A 349 -18.29 -13.40 -36.49
C GLY A 349 -17.35 -12.28 -36.93
N GLU A 350 -17.47 -11.08 -36.36
CA GLU A 350 -16.60 -9.93 -36.69
C GLU A 350 -15.17 -10.11 -36.16
N ALA A 351 -15.03 -10.78 -35.00
CA ALA A 351 -13.75 -11.11 -34.40
C ALA A 351 -13.93 -12.36 -33.50
N PRO A 352 -13.96 -13.57 -34.09
CA PRO A 352 -14.22 -14.81 -33.34
C PRO A 352 -13.24 -14.97 -32.20
N GLY A 353 -13.72 -15.25 -30.98
CA GLY A 353 -12.90 -15.42 -29.77
C GLY A 353 -12.48 -14.11 -29.07
N ILE A 354 -12.83 -12.93 -29.61
CA ILE A 354 -12.67 -11.66 -28.90
C ILE A 354 -13.92 -11.35 -28.09
N CYS A 355 -13.72 -11.00 -26.83
CA CYS A 355 -14.75 -10.43 -25.97
C CYS A 355 -14.43 -8.96 -25.67
N ARG A 356 -15.47 -8.12 -25.59
CA ARG A 356 -15.34 -6.69 -25.28
C ARG A 356 -16.09 -6.33 -24.00
N LEU A 357 -15.49 -5.43 -23.22
CA LEU A 357 -16.08 -4.89 -22.00
C LEU A 357 -17.05 -3.75 -22.35
N TYR A 358 -18.18 -3.66 -21.67
CA TYR A 358 -19.17 -2.59 -21.82
C TYR A 358 -19.60 -2.05 -20.46
N ALA A 359 -19.66 -0.72 -20.34
CA ALA A 359 -20.19 -0.03 -19.17
C ALA A 359 -21.26 0.95 -19.66
N ASN A 360 -22.45 0.93 -19.07
CA ASN A 360 -23.59 1.75 -19.52
C ASN A 360 -23.89 1.63 -21.03
N ASN A 361 -23.78 0.41 -21.57
CA ASN A 361 -23.91 0.08 -23.01
C ASN A 361 -22.84 0.69 -23.93
N GLU A 362 -21.82 1.37 -23.39
CA GLU A 362 -20.72 1.92 -24.17
C GLU A 362 -19.49 0.99 -24.13
N PRO A 363 -18.86 0.71 -25.29
CA PRO A 363 -17.68 -0.14 -25.35
C PRO A 363 -16.51 0.49 -24.61
N GLN A 364 -15.89 -0.30 -23.72
CA GLN A 364 -14.70 0.07 -22.96
C GLN A 364 -13.48 -0.50 -23.69
N LEU A 365 -13.01 0.21 -24.72
CA LEU A 365 -11.88 -0.24 -25.53
C LEU A 365 -10.59 -0.27 -24.70
N LEU A 366 -9.91 -1.42 -24.71
CA LEU A 366 -8.59 -1.57 -24.10
C LEU A 366 -7.53 -1.31 -25.19
N PRO A 367 -6.71 -0.24 -25.09
CA PRO A 367 -5.68 0.05 -26.08
C PRO A 367 -4.61 -1.06 -26.10
N ASP A 368 -3.93 -1.27 -27.24
CA ASP A 368 -2.90 -2.32 -27.35
C ASP A 368 -1.78 -2.15 -26.31
N GLY A 369 -1.46 -0.90 -25.95
CA GLY A 369 -0.49 -0.53 -24.90
C GLY A 369 -1.00 -0.63 -23.46
N PHE A 370 -2.25 -1.05 -23.21
CA PHE A 370 -2.88 -1.04 -21.88
C PHE A 370 -2.02 -1.75 -20.83
N CYS A 371 -1.51 -2.95 -21.11
CA CYS A 371 -0.69 -3.68 -20.13
C CYS A 371 0.81 -3.37 -20.24
N SER A 372 1.32 -3.06 -21.43
CA SER A 372 2.77 -2.90 -21.69
C SER A 372 3.27 -1.48 -21.45
N GLU A 373 2.58 -0.48 -21.98
CA GLU A 373 2.98 0.93 -21.93
C GLU A 373 2.36 1.64 -20.72
N GLU A 374 1.06 1.44 -20.49
CA GLU A 374 0.37 2.03 -19.34
C GLU A 374 0.64 1.25 -18.05
N GLY A 375 1.04 -0.02 -18.16
CA GLY A 375 1.32 -0.89 -17.03
C GLY A 375 0.07 -1.38 -16.30
N CYS A 376 -1.11 -1.35 -16.94
CA CYS A 376 -2.35 -1.91 -16.42
C CYS A 376 -2.31 -3.46 -16.38
N VAL A 377 -3.34 -4.09 -15.80
CA VAL A 377 -3.46 -5.55 -15.75
C VAL A 377 -4.76 -6.01 -16.40
N LEU A 378 -4.64 -6.96 -17.32
CA LEU A 378 -5.77 -7.68 -17.89
C LEU A 378 -5.62 -9.17 -17.58
N ALA A 379 -6.67 -9.78 -17.04
CA ALA A 379 -6.66 -11.19 -16.70
C ALA A 379 -8.06 -11.80 -16.80
N TRP A 380 -8.11 -13.12 -16.83
CA TRP A 380 -9.36 -13.88 -16.67
C TRP A 380 -9.16 -15.09 -15.77
N THR A 381 -10.26 -15.60 -15.23
CA THR A 381 -10.31 -16.80 -14.38
C THR A 381 -11.45 -17.70 -14.83
N THR A 382 -11.41 -18.97 -14.45
CA THR A 382 -12.55 -19.90 -14.55
C THR A 382 -13.03 -20.31 -13.16
N PRO A 383 -14.24 -20.88 -13.02
CA PRO A 383 -14.65 -21.48 -11.76
C PRO A 383 -13.63 -22.54 -11.32
N ASP A 384 -12.98 -22.31 -10.19
CA ASP A 384 -12.11 -23.31 -9.59
C ASP A 384 -12.95 -24.47 -9.03
N SER A 385 -12.36 -25.66 -8.93
CA SER A 385 -13.03 -26.86 -8.40
C SER A 385 -13.44 -26.72 -6.92
N ARG A 386 -12.91 -25.73 -6.21
CA ARG A 386 -13.15 -25.46 -4.79
C ARG A 386 -13.49 -23.98 -4.59
N PRO A 387 -14.38 -23.65 -3.65
CA PRO A 387 -14.63 -22.27 -3.28
C PRO A 387 -13.39 -21.67 -2.62
N HIS A 388 -13.16 -20.39 -2.89
CA HIS A 388 -12.07 -19.62 -2.31
C HIS A 388 -12.61 -18.56 -1.35
N ALA A 389 -11.87 -18.29 -0.27
CA ALA A 389 -12.22 -17.23 0.68
C ALA A 389 -12.21 -15.84 0.05
N THR A 390 -11.37 -15.64 -0.97
CA THR A 390 -11.27 -14.39 -1.72
C THR A 390 -11.00 -14.64 -3.20
N THR A 391 -11.43 -13.72 -4.06
CA THR A 391 -11.12 -13.64 -5.48
C THR A 391 -9.62 -13.75 -5.75
N ALA A 392 -8.77 -13.17 -4.89
CA ALA A 392 -7.31 -13.26 -5.03
C ALA A 392 -6.72 -14.68 -4.95
N HIS A 393 -7.44 -15.68 -4.44
CA HIS A 393 -6.97 -17.08 -4.45
C HIS A 393 -7.32 -17.84 -5.74
N ARG A 394 -8.13 -17.24 -6.63
CA ARG A 394 -8.46 -17.86 -7.92
C ARG A 394 -7.23 -17.98 -8.80
N THR A 395 -7.28 -18.90 -9.75
CA THR A 395 -6.23 -19.05 -10.76
C THR A 395 -6.41 -18.00 -11.87
N PHE A 396 -5.54 -16.99 -11.90
CA PHE A 396 -5.55 -15.94 -12.92
C PHE A 396 -4.71 -16.32 -14.14
N HIS A 397 -5.26 -16.01 -15.31
CA HIS A 397 -4.55 -16.02 -16.59
C HIS A 397 -4.36 -14.59 -17.05
N PHE A 398 -3.14 -14.07 -16.88
CA PHE A 398 -2.78 -12.71 -17.32
C PHE A 398 -2.53 -12.69 -18.83
N VAL A 399 -3.13 -11.73 -19.52
CA VAL A 399 -3.10 -11.63 -20.99
C VAL A 399 -2.89 -10.19 -21.44
N GLN A 400 -2.57 -10.03 -22.72
CA GLN A 400 -2.53 -8.72 -23.38
C GLN A 400 -3.90 -8.43 -24.01
N PRO A 401 -4.29 -7.15 -24.15
CA PRO A 401 -5.48 -6.78 -24.91
C PRO A 401 -5.30 -7.15 -26.38
N GLU A 402 -6.42 -7.40 -27.06
CA GLU A 402 -6.44 -7.63 -28.50
C GLU A 402 -7.72 -7.02 -29.10
N GLN A 403 -7.57 -6.23 -30.18
CA GLN A 403 -8.69 -5.61 -30.92
C GLN A 403 -9.65 -4.81 -30.02
N GLY A 404 -9.10 -4.09 -29.04
CA GLY A 404 -9.88 -3.32 -28.08
C GLY A 404 -10.59 -4.16 -27.00
N GLY A 405 -10.28 -5.45 -26.89
CA GLY A 405 -10.91 -6.41 -25.98
C GLY A 405 -9.94 -7.45 -25.44
N ILE A 406 -10.47 -8.63 -25.14
CA ILE A 406 -9.73 -9.78 -24.59
C ILE A 406 -9.97 -11.02 -25.44
N ARG A 407 -8.90 -11.74 -25.76
CA ARG A 407 -8.94 -13.05 -26.41
C ARG A 407 -9.33 -14.13 -25.40
N LEU A 408 -10.47 -14.76 -25.62
CA LEU A 408 -10.94 -15.94 -24.88
C LEU A 408 -11.23 -17.04 -25.90
N GLU A 409 -10.31 -17.99 -26.02
CA GLU A 409 -10.46 -19.09 -26.98
C GLU A 409 -11.69 -19.95 -26.64
N PRO A 410 -12.54 -20.27 -27.63
CA PRO A 410 -13.61 -21.25 -27.45
C PRO A 410 -12.96 -22.62 -27.24
N GLY A 411 -13.20 -23.23 -26.07
CA GLY A 411 -12.78 -24.60 -25.80
C GLY A 411 -13.77 -25.63 -26.37
N ASP A 412 -13.51 -26.92 -26.13
CA ASP A 412 -14.48 -27.98 -26.37
C ASP A 412 -15.63 -27.87 -25.36
N GLY A 413 -16.59 -26.98 -25.66
CA GLY A 413 -17.79 -26.73 -24.86
C GLY A 413 -17.86 -25.37 -24.19
N THR A 414 -19.03 -25.10 -23.61
CA THR A 414 -19.39 -23.84 -22.97
C THR A 414 -18.54 -23.57 -21.72
N LYS A 415 -17.76 -22.49 -21.73
CA LYS A 415 -16.84 -22.14 -20.63
C LYS A 415 -17.22 -20.82 -20.00
N LYS A 416 -17.50 -20.83 -18.69
CA LYS A 416 -17.69 -19.61 -17.90
C LYS A 416 -16.34 -18.99 -17.55
N CYS A 417 -16.17 -17.72 -17.86
CA CYS A 417 -14.99 -16.93 -17.57
C CYS A 417 -15.38 -15.66 -16.83
N THR A 418 -14.58 -15.24 -15.86
CA THR A 418 -14.65 -13.89 -15.26
C THR A 418 -13.44 -13.11 -15.75
N VAL A 419 -13.66 -11.94 -16.34
CA VAL A 419 -12.63 -11.04 -16.87
C VAL A 419 -12.40 -9.89 -15.88
N TYR A 420 -11.13 -9.54 -15.69
CA TYR A 420 -10.66 -8.48 -14.80
C TYR A 420 -9.74 -7.53 -15.56
N ALA A 421 -10.02 -6.23 -15.51
CA ALA A 421 -9.15 -5.18 -16.01
C ALA A 421 -8.88 -4.17 -14.89
N VAL A 422 -7.64 -4.09 -14.44
CA VAL A 422 -7.19 -3.18 -13.37
C VAL A 422 -6.33 -2.07 -13.99
N ASP A 423 -6.75 -0.82 -13.85
CA ASP A 423 -5.99 0.34 -14.32
C ASP A 423 -4.86 0.76 -13.35
N THR A 424 -4.05 1.75 -13.74
CA THR A 424 -2.95 2.28 -12.91
C THR A 424 -3.42 3.04 -11.65
N ALA A 425 -4.70 3.38 -11.57
CA ALA A 425 -5.30 3.91 -10.36
C ALA A 425 -5.78 2.79 -9.43
N GLY A 426 -5.62 1.52 -9.79
CA GLY A 426 -6.09 0.37 -9.04
C GLY A 426 -7.59 0.13 -9.17
N HIS A 427 -8.30 0.79 -10.10
CA HIS A 427 -9.70 0.51 -10.34
C HIS A 427 -9.85 -0.79 -11.12
N MET A 428 -10.56 -1.73 -10.53
CA MET A 428 -10.91 -2.97 -11.18
C MET A 428 -12.28 -2.89 -11.86
N ARG A 429 -12.28 -3.16 -13.17
CA ARG A 429 -13.47 -3.51 -13.95
C ARG A 429 -13.59 -5.03 -14.02
N VAL A 430 -14.75 -5.58 -13.70
CA VAL A 430 -14.98 -7.04 -13.65
C VAL A 430 -16.31 -7.43 -14.28
N GLY A 431 -16.32 -8.50 -15.06
CA GLY A 431 -17.53 -9.02 -15.69
C GLY A 431 -17.41 -10.49 -16.08
N ASP A 432 -18.55 -11.18 -16.09
CA ASP A 432 -18.64 -12.58 -16.47
C ASP A 432 -19.04 -12.72 -17.94
N VAL A 433 -18.51 -13.76 -18.59
CA VAL A 433 -18.87 -14.16 -19.95
C VAL A 433 -18.90 -15.67 -20.06
N THR A 434 -19.74 -16.16 -20.96
CA THR A 434 -19.76 -17.56 -21.36
C THR A 434 -19.33 -17.64 -22.81
N VAL A 435 -18.22 -18.34 -23.07
CA VAL A 435 -17.62 -18.52 -24.40
C VAL A 435 -17.76 -19.95 -24.90
#